data_AF-A0A235H4L8-F1
#
_entry.id   AF-A0A235H4L8-F1
#
_cell.length_a   1.000
_cell.length_b   1.000
_cell.length_c   1.000
_cell.angle_alpha   90.00
_cell.angle_beta   90.00
_cell.angle_gamma   90.00
#
_symmetry.space_group_name_H-M   'P 1'
#
loop_
_entity.id
_entity.type
_entity.pdbx_description
1 polymer ?
#
loop_
_entity_poly.entity_id
_entity_poly.type
_entity_poly.pdbx_seq_one_letter_code
_entity_poly.pdbx_strand_id
1 'polypeptide(L)'
;MSPSSTRTNRGSQQNFKTARPHGTAGQSVTRPAFRVNGSAQQKHAQWLTRAVEAERSGDAVEAELCRQHAEHWFRVSRGQD
;
A
#
# COMPACT_ATOMS: atom_id res chain seq x y z
N MET A 1 -19.59 29.85 26.39
CA MET A 1 -19.27 29.20 25.11
C MET A 1 -18.22 28.13 25.40
N SER A 2 -18.57 26.85 25.28
CA SER A 2 -17.67 25.72 25.51
C SER A 2 -17.99 24.61 24.51
N PRO A 3 -17.01 24.05 23.77
CA PRO A 3 -17.18 22.76 23.13
C PRO A 3 -16.41 21.68 23.90
N SER A 4 -17.13 20.83 24.64
CA SER A 4 -16.63 19.54 25.13
C SER A 4 -16.54 18.57 23.95
N SER A 5 -15.32 18.19 23.59
CA SER A 5 -15.05 17.11 22.64
C SER A 5 -14.93 15.78 23.37
N THR A 6 -15.86 14.87 23.11
CA THR A 6 -15.77 13.43 23.34
C THR A 6 -16.62 12.76 22.25
N ARG A 7 -16.36 11.58 21.71
CA ARG A 7 -15.24 10.63 21.73
C ARG A 7 -15.64 9.58 20.68
N THR A 8 -14.67 9.11 19.90
CA THR A 8 -14.58 7.80 19.22
C THR A 8 -15.87 7.15 18.70
N ASN A 9 -16.02 7.16 17.37
CA ASN A 9 -16.76 6.12 16.66
C ASN A 9 -15.92 5.61 15.48
N ARG A 10 -14.87 4.82 15.77
CA ARG A 10 -14.19 3.99 14.77
C ARG A 10 -15.03 2.72 14.57
N GLY A 11 -16.12 2.89 13.85
CA GLY A 11 -16.86 1.79 13.25
C GLY A 11 -16.01 1.15 12.17
N SER A 12 -15.48 -0.03 12.50
CA SER A 12 -14.98 -1.03 11.57
C SER A 12 -16.01 -1.27 10.46
N GLN A 13 -15.76 -0.72 9.27
CA GLN A 13 -16.48 -1.02 8.03
C GLN A 13 -15.45 -1.47 6.99
N GLN A 14 -14.93 -2.66 7.24
CA GLN A 14 -14.25 -3.52 6.29
C GLN A 14 -15.26 -3.92 5.20
N ASN A 15 -15.39 -3.07 4.18
CA ASN A 15 -16.32 -3.24 3.08
C ASN A 15 -15.62 -4.01 1.95
N PHE A 16 -15.44 -5.32 2.14
CA PHE A 16 -15.01 -6.24 1.09
C PHE A 16 -16.18 -6.46 0.12
N LYS A 17 -16.37 -5.53 -0.82
CA LYS A 17 -17.24 -5.75 -1.98
C LYS A 17 -16.38 -6.16 -3.16
N THR A 18 -16.20 -7.47 -3.24
CA THR A 18 -15.89 -8.23 -4.45
C THR A 18 -16.74 -7.73 -5.63
N ALA A 19 -16.14 -6.95 -6.52
CA ALA A 19 -16.66 -6.72 -7.87
C ALA A 19 -15.79 -7.52 -8.83
N ARG A 20 -16.26 -8.71 -9.25
CA ARG A 20 -15.66 -9.48 -10.35
C ARG A 20 -15.92 -8.71 -11.65
N PRO A 21 -14.89 -8.29 -12.42
CA PRO A 21 -15.10 -7.93 -13.80
C PRO A 21 -15.13 -9.21 -14.66
N HIS A 22 -16.29 -9.39 -15.28
CA HIS A 22 -16.57 -10.12 -16.51
C HIS A 22 -15.35 -10.62 -17.29
N GLY A 23 -15.21 -11.94 -17.39
CA GLY A 23 -14.27 -12.57 -18.32
C GLY A 23 -14.81 -12.56 -19.74
N THR A 24 -14.06 -11.95 -20.66
CA THR A 24 -14.10 -12.30 -22.09
C THR A 24 -12.78 -11.97 -22.77
N ALA A 25 -12.18 -13.00 -23.36
CA ALA A 25 -11.36 -13.01 -24.58
C ALA A 25 -10.11 -12.11 -24.69
N GLY A 26 -8.94 -12.76 -24.58
CA GLY A 26 -7.94 -12.78 -25.66
C GLY A 26 -7.28 -11.47 -26.07
N GLN A 27 -6.13 -11.17 -25.47
CA GLN A 27 -4.96 -10.72 -26.23
C GLN A 27 -3.72 -10.74 -25.33
N SER A 28 -2.83 -11.68 -25.59
CA SER A 28 -1.44 -11.65 -25.15
C SER A 28 -0.73 -10.51 -25.87
N VAL A 29 -0.91 -9.29 -25.35
CA VAL A 29 -0.07 -8.15 -25.69
C VAL A 29 0.86 -7.96 -24.52
N THR A 30 2.12 -8.31 -24.72
CA THR A 30 3.25 -7.91 -23.88
C THR A 30 3.29 -6.39 -23.89
N ARG A 31 2.46 -5.74 -23.07
CA ARG A 31 2.50 -4.29 -22.92
C ARG A 31 3.87 -3.99 -22.31
N PRO A 32 4.71 -3.17 -22.94
CA PRO A 32 5.98 -2.80 -22.34
C PRO A 32 5.64 -2.13 -21.02
N ALA A 33 6.10 -2.71 -19.91
CA ALA A 33 5.85 -2.21 -18.57
C ALA A 33 6.24 -0.73 -18.56
N PHE A 34 5.23 0.14 -18.53
CA PHE A 34 5.38 1.58 -18.61
C PHE A 34 6.17 2.01 -17.37
N ARG A 35 7.49 2.17 -17.54
CA ARG A 35 8.45 2.55 -16.49
C ARG A 35 8.31 4.02 -16.13
N VAL A 36 7.12 4.44 -15.65
CA VAL A 36 6.87 5.85 -15.27
C VAL A 36 6.82 6.08 -13.76
N ASN A 37 7.00 5.02 -12.99
CA ASN A 37 7.57 5.07 -11.65
C ASN A 37 8.03 3.63 -11.43
N GLY A 38 9.17 3.41 -10.77
CA GLY A 38 9.69 2.05 -10.54
C GLY A 38 8.56 1.07 -10.20
N SER A 39 8.64 -0.14 -10.75
CA SER A 39 7.61 -1.19 -10.57
C SER A 39 7.13 -1.26 -9.11
N ALA A 40 5.89 -1.68 -8.86
CA ALA A 40 5.40 -1.84 -7.49
C ALA A 40 6.37 -2.71 -6.64
N GLN A 41 7.02 -3.70 -7.25
CA GLN A 41 8.12 -4.45 -6.62
C GLN A 41 9.33 -3.58 -6.25
N GLN A 42 9.77 -2.67 -7.13
CA GLN A 42 10.84 -1.71 -6.82
C GLN A 42 10.46 -0.78 -5.67
N LYS A 43 9.22 -0.28 -5.63
CA LYS A 43 8.76 0.57 -4.52
C LYS A 43 8.73 -0.20 -3.21
N HIS A 44 8.24 -1.44 -3.22
CA HIS A 44 8.32 -2.32 -2.06
C HIS A 44 9.77 -2.45 -1.55
N ALA A 45 10.73 -2.73 -2.43
CA ALA A 45 12.14 -2.83 -2.05
C ALA A 45 12.71 -1.49 -1.52
N GLN A 46 12.35 -0.35 -2.13
CA GLN A 46 12.76 0.97 -1.65
C GLN A 46 12.28 1.25 -0.23
N TRP A 47 11.01 0.93 0.08
CA TRP A 47 10.46 1.13 1.42
C TRP A 47 11.10 0.20 2.45
N LEU A 48 11.49 -1.02 2.08
CA LEU A 48 12.27 -1.90 2.97
C LEU A 48 13.65 -1.32 3.29
N THR A 49 14.36 -0.81 2.28
CA THR A 49 15.65 -0.14 2.50
C THR A 49 15.50 1.04 3.46
N ARG A 50 14.48 1.88 3.25
CA ARG A 50 14.20 3.03 4.13
C ARG A 50 13.85 2.61 5.56
N ALA A 51 13.11 1.50 5.74
CA ALA A 51 12.81 0.97 7.07
C ALA A 51 14.09 0.60 7.83
N VAL A 52 15.05 -0.04 7.15
CA VAL A 52 16.36 -0.38 7.75
C VAL A 52 17.16 0.87 8.10
N GLU A 53 17.12 1.91 7.28
CA GLU A 53 17.77 3.19 7.59
C GLU A 53 17.13 3.87 8.80
N ALA A 54 15.80 3.87 8.90
CA ALA A 54 15.07 4.40 10.05
C ALA A 54 15.35 3.62 11.35
N GLU A 55 15.45 2.28 11.27
CA GLU A 55 15.88 1.45 12.41
C GLU A 55 17.30 1.82 12.87
N ARG A 56 18.22 2.06 11.93
CA ARG A 56 19.60 2.47 12.24
C ARG A 56 19.70 3.87 12.84
N SER A 57 18.81 4.79 12.46
CA SER A 57 18.73 6.12 13.07
C SER A 57 17.97 6.16 14.39
N GLY A 58 17.39 5.02 14.82
CA GLY A 58 16.59 4.94 16.05
C GLY A 58 15.18 5.51 15.93
N ASP A 59 14.70 5.75 14.71
CA ASP A 59 13.34 6.24 14.46
C ASP A 59 12.38 5.06 14.21
N ALA A 60 11.89 4.50 15.32
CA ALA A 60 10.99 3.34 15.27
C ALA A 60 9.63 3.65 14.62
N VAL A 61 9.16 4.90 14.68
CA VAL A 61 7.87 5.29 14.07
C VAL A 61 8.00 5.35 12.56
N GLU A 62 9.07 5.98 12.06
CA GLU A 62 9.37 6.01 10.62
C GLU A 62 9.63 4.60 10.08
N ALA A 63 10.31 3.73 10.83
CA ALA A 63 10.53 2.34 10.43
C ALA A 63 9.22 1.56 10.24
N GLU A 64 8.26 1.72 11.14
CA GLU A 64 6.94 1.08 11.05
C GLU A 64 6.11 1.67 9.89
N LEU A 65 6.14 2.98 9.70
CA LEU A 65 5.48 3.64 8.56
C LEU A 65 6.03 3.10 7.22
N CYS A 66 7.35 2.94 7.13
CA CYS A 66 8.00 2.37 5.95
C CYS A 66 7.58 0.91 5.71
N ARG A 67 7.42 0.09 6.76
CA ARG A 67 6.91 -1.28 6.64
C ARG A 67 5.49 -1.32 6.08
N GLN A 68 4.60 -0.47 6.58
CA GLN A 68 3.22 -0.39 6.09
C GLN A 68 3.17 0.02 4.61
N HIS A 69 4.03 0.96 4.19
CA HIS A 69 4.18 1.32 2.79
C HIS A 69 4.72 0.17 1.94
N ALA A 70 5.73 -0.56 2.42
CA ALA A 70 6.23 -1.74 1.74
C ALA A 70 5.10 -2.76 1.52
N GLU A 71 4.35 -3.09 2.57
CA GLU A 71 3.22 -4.02 2.49
C GLU A 71 2.15 -3.59 1.49
N HIS A 72 1.81 -2.30 1.45
CA HIS A 72 0.89 -1.76 0.46
C HIS A 72 1.41 -2.01 -0.96
N TRP A 73 2.66 -1.65 -1.25
CA TRP A 73 3.24 -1.87 -2.58
C TRP A 73 3.38 -3.34 -2.93
N PHE A 74 3.59 -4.21 -1.95
CA PHE A 74 3.55 -5.65 -2.15
C PHE A 74 2.16 -6.13 -2.59
N ARG A 75 1.08 -5.69 -1.91
CA ARG A 75 -0.30 -5.99 -2.32
C ARG A 75 -0.62 -5.47 -3.72
N VAL A 76 -0.21 -4.22 -4.02
CA VAL A 76 -0.36 -3.60 -5.35
C VAL A 76 0.38 -4.41 -6.42
N SER A 77 1.61 -4.87 -6.14
CA SER A 77 2.39 -5.68 -7.08
C SER A 77 1.76 -7.04 -7.41
N ARG A 78 0.88 -7.52 -6.54
CA ARG A 78 0.10 -8.76 -6.71
C ARG A 78 -1.29 -8.53 -7.29
N GLY A 79 -1.65 -7.29 -7.62
CA GLY A 79 -2.96 -6.92 -8.14
C GLY A 79 -4.09 -7.02 -7.10
N GLN A 80 -3.77 -6.83 -5.81
CA GLN A 80 -4.73 -6.87 -4.70
C GLN A 80 -5.06 -5.48 -4.13
N ASP A 81 -5.12 -4.46 -4.99
CA ASP A 81 -5.53 -3.08 -4.64
C ASP A 81 -6.99 -2.81 -5.02
#